data_AF-A0A9W9VWM1-F1
#
_entry.id   AF-A0A9W9VWM1-F1
#
_cell.length_a   1.000
_cell.length_b   1.000
_cell.length_c   1.000
_cell.angle_alpha   90.00
_cell.angle_beta   90.00
_cell.angle_gamma   90.00
#
_symmetry.space_group_name_H-M   'P 1'
#
loop_
_entity.id
_entity.type
_entity.pdbx_description
1 polymer ?
#
loop_
_entity_poly.entity_id
_entity_poly.type
_entity_poly.pdbx_seq_one_letter_code
_entity_poly.pdbx_strand_id
1 'polypeptide(L)'
;MDPSGNGYDIYDLYDLGEFDQKGAISTKWGTRKELEDLVCQAQALDIKIIWDAVLNHKAGADFPESFEAVEVDAKRRDIEVSEPLEIDGWTGFDFRGRGDLYSSMKYHWQHFTGVDWDDKRKHQAIYKIHAPHKDWAADVSGENGNYDYLMFADLDLSHPEVRKDTLQWGTWITETLSLSGMRLDAAKHFSAKFQKDFVEHIRSTANPDFFVIGEYWTGDVQAIVDYLEELEHKLAAYDVPLIEKFSKLSHTPEADLRGIFEDTLVQRRPDRAVVSKSPSSAGHHLIFHRLTFEKTIVANHDTVSGAGRGLPFRFFGLIY
;
A
#
# COMPACT_ATOMS: atom_id res chain seq x y z
N MET A 1 16.79 6.21 5.98
CA MET A 1 15.93 6.71 4.89
C MET A 1 16.81 7.35 3.86
N ASP A 2 16.47 7.19 2.59
CA ASP A 2 17.17 7.75 1.45
C ASP A 2 16.24 8.74 0.73
N PRO A 3 16.63 10.00 0.47
CA PRO A 3 15.80 10.95 -0.27
C PRO A 3 15.51 10.51 -1.73
N SER A 4 16.21 9.49 -2.25
CA SER A 4 15.93 8.82 -3.53
C SER A 4 15.00 7.60 -3.42
N GLY A 5 14.44 7.35 -2.23
CA GLY A 5 13.42 6.33 -1.97
C GLY A 5 12.17 6.50 -2.83
N ASN A 6 11.49 5.39 -3.13
CA ASN A 6 10.32 5.40 -4.02
C ASN A 6 9.04 5.90 -3.33
N GLY A 7 9.02 5.95 -1.99
CA GLY A 7 7.85 6.35 -1.18
C GLY A 7 7.17 5.20 -0.42
N TYR A 8 7.57 3.95 -0.67
CA TYR A 8 7.11 2.78 0.10
C TYR A 8 7.77 2.69 1.48
N ASP A 9 8.98 3.22 1.63
CA ASP A 9 9.63 3.41 2.92
C ASP A 9 9.10 4.70 3.59
N ILE A 10 7.84 4.74 4.03
CA ILE A 10 7.22 5.98 4.50
C ILE A 10 7.68 6.39 5.92
N TYR A 11 8.26 7.59 6.07
CA TYR A 11 8.63 8.16 7.38
C TYR A 11 7.53 9.09 7.91
N ASP A 12 7.17 10.12 7.15
CA ASP A 12 6.24 11.17 7.59
C ASP A 12 5.16 11.39 6.53
N LEU A 13 3.92 11.02 6.86
CA LEU A 13 2.77 11.11 5.96
C LEU A 13 2.36 12.55 5.63
N TYR A 14 2.76 13.51 6.48
CA TYR A 14 2.42 14.93 6.34
C TYR A 14 3.53 15.75 5.65
N ASP A 15 4.66 15.14 5.31
CA ASP A 15 5.76 15.80 4.60
C ASP A 15 5.68 15.49 3.10
N LEU A 16 5.13 16.44 2.33
CA LEU A 16 4.97 16.31 0.88
C LEU A 16 6.22 16.77 0.10
N GLY A 17 7.39 16.76 0.76
CA GLY A 17 8.59 17.41 0.26
C GLY A 17 8.59 18.90 0.57
N GLU A 18 8.29 19.25 1.83
CA GLU A 18 8.17 20.62 2.35
C GLU A 18 9.18 20.93 3.45
N PHE A 19 9.56 19.93 4.27
CA PHE A 19 10.39 20.13 5.45
C PHE A 19 11.80 19.55 5.26
N ASP A 20 12.81 20.16 5.86
CA ASP A 20 14.18 19.61 5.85
C ASP A 20 14.23 18.40 6.80
N GLN A 21 13.97 17.22 6.25
CA GLN A 21 13.92 15.95 6.97
C GLN A 21 14.67 14.86 6.20
N LYS A 22 15.39 14.01 6.93
CA LYS A 22 16.17 12.88 6.37
C LYS A 22 17.19 13.27 5.27
N GLY A 23 17.62 14.54 5.26
CA GLY A 23 18.73 15.03 4.44
C GLY A 23 18.31 15.75 3.14
N ALA A 24 17.02 16.00 2.92
CA ALA A 24 16.52 16.82 1.82
C ALA A 24 15.22 17.53 2.23
N ILE A 25 14.85 18.58 1.47
CA ILE A 25 13.50 19.16 1.51
C ILE A 25 12.59 18.46 0.52
N SER A 26 13.05 18.22 -0.71
CA SER A 26 12.27 17.54 -1.74
C SER A 26 12.23 16.03 -1.50
N THR A 27 11.09 15.41 -1.78
CA THR A 27 11.05 13.96 -2.06
C THR A 27 11.81 13.66 -3.36
N LYS A 28 12.03 12.37 -3.67
CA LYS A 28 12.48 11.91 -4.99
C LYS A 28 11.72 12.55 -6.15
N TRP A 29 10.43 12.78 -5.97
CA TRP A 29 9.50 13.23 -7.03
C TRP A 29 9.41 14.75 -7.15
N GLY A 30 10.05 15.49 -6.25
CA GLY A 30 10.03 16.95 -6.19
C GLY A 30 9.59 17.49 -4.82
N THR A 31 9.39 18.80 -4.80
CA THR A 31 8.85 19.56 -3.65
C THR A 31 7.33 19.54 -3.63
N ARG A 32 6.76 19.85 -2.46
CA ARG A 32 5.32 20.07 -2.29
C ARG A 32 4.76 21.06 -3.31
N LYS A 33 5.50 22.13 -3.62
CA LYS A 33 5.02 23.18 -4.53
C LYS A 33 4.88 22.68 -5.97
N GLU A 34 5.82 21.85 -6.42
CA GLU A 34 5.77 21.23 -7.76
C GLU A 34 4.63 20.21 -7.86
N LEU A 35 4.35 19.48 -6.77
CA LEU A 35 3.20 18.59 -6.66
C LEU A 35 1.87 19.36 -6.72
N GLU A 36 1.72 20.47 -5.98
CA GLU A 36 0.53 21.33 -6.05
C GLU A 36 0.33 21.93 -7.46
N ASP A 37 1.41 22.33 -8.13
CA ASP A 37 1.35 22.83 -9.50
C ASP A 37 0.95 21.72 -10.50
N LEU A 38 1.45 20.49 -10.34
CA LEU A 38 1.03 19.32 -11.12
C LEU A 38 -0.46 19.02 -10.94
N VAL A 39 -0.96 19.03 -9.70
CA VAL A 39 -2.38 18.83 -9.38
C VAL A 39 -3.24 19.90 -10.05
N CYS A 40 -2.82 21.17 -9.98
CA CYS A 40 -3.52 22.29 -10.64
C CYS A 40 -3.59 22.11 -12.17
N GLN A 41 -2.50 21.69 -12.82
CA GLN A 41 -2.50 21.41 -14.26
C GLN A 41 -3.38 20.20 -14.62
N ALA A 42 -3.39 19.14 -13.79
CA ALA A 42 -4.26 17.99 -14.00
C ALA A 42 -5.75 18.37 -13.93
N GLN A 43 -6.14 19.16 -12.91
CA GLN A 43 -7.50 19.68 -12.77
C GLN A 43 -7.93 20.56 -13.95
N ALA A 44 -7.04 21.43 -14.44
CA ALA A 44 -7.30 22.26 -15.63
C ALA A 44 -7.53 21.44 -16.92
N LEU A 45 -7.16 20.16 -16.92
CA LEU A 45 -7.33 19.20 -18.01
C LEU A 45 -8.43 18.13 -17.73
N ASP A 46 -9.21 18.28 -16.65
CA ASP A 46 -10.20 17.29 -16.15
C ASP A 46 -9.57 15.90 -15.86
N ILE A 47 -8.29 15.89 -15.47
CA ILE A 47 -7.56 14.69 -15.06
C ILE A 47 -7.66 14.53 -13.54
N LYS A 48 -8.32 13.45 -13.12
CA LYS A 48 -8.45 13.05 -11.72
C LYS A 48 -7.14 12.49 -11.17
N ILE A 49 -6.76 12.93 -9.96
CA ILE A 49 -5.60 12.43 -9.23
C ILE A 49 -6.01 11.37 -8.21
N ILE A 50 -5.27 10.27 -8.19
CA ILE A 50 -5.35 9.18 -7.21
C ILE A 50 -4.02 9.13 -6.47
N TRP A 51 -4.06 9.14 -5.14
CA TRP A 51 -2.87 9.15 -4.27
C TRP A 51 -2.44 7.73 -3.86
N ASP A 52 -1.15 7.45 -3.77
CA ASP A 52 -0.64 6.17 -3.27
C ASP A 52 -0.51 6.23 -1.73
N ALA A 53 -1.29 5.39 -1.03
CA ALA A 53 -1.45 5.44 0.42
C ALA A 53 -0.77 4.22 1.06
N VAL A 54 0.43 4.45 1.59
CA VAL A 54 1.24 3.47 2.31
C VAL A 54 0.93 3.58 3.81
N LEU A 55 0.07 2.69 4.31
CA LEU A 55 -0.50 2.77 5.67
C LEU A 55 -0.16 1.57 6.57
N ASN A 56 0.56 0.58 6.05
CA ASN A 56 0.93 -0.63 6.78
C ASN A 56 1.99 -0.38 7.86
N HIS A 57 2.99 0.46 7.58
CA HIS A 57 4.20 0.54 8.38
C HIS A 57 4.82 1.93 8.34
N LYS A 58 5.81 2.18 9.19
CA LYS A 58 6.67 3.36 9.16
C LYS A 58 8.13 2.95 9.11
N ALA A 59 8.91 3.67 8.31
CA ALA A 59 10.33 3.40 8.07
C ALA A 59 11.22 4.57 8.51
N GLY A 60 12.44 4.25 8.94
CA GLY A 60 13.46 5.27 9.22
C GLY A 60 13.15 6.16 10.43
N ALA A 61 12.74 5.55 11.55
CA ALA A 61 12.60 6.19 12.85
C ALA A 61 13.83 7.05 13.25
N ASP A 62 13.61 8.03 14.14
CA ASP A 62 14.63 8.95 14.62
C ASP A 62 15.51 8.36 15.73
N PHE A 63 14.96 7.43 16.53
CA PHE A 63 15.67 6.74 17.60
C PHE A 63 15.07 5.35 17.87
N PRO A 64 15.87 4.39 18.39
CA PRO A 64 15.35 3.14 18.91
C PRO A 64 14.79 3.32 20.33
N GLU A 65 13.85 2.46 20.69
CA GLU A 65 13.24 2.36 22.02
C GLU A 65 13.34 0.94 22.54
N SER A 66 13.59 0.77 23.85
CA SER A 66 13.59 -0.55 24.48
C SER A 66 12.16 -0.95 24.87
N PHE A 67 11.72 -2.13 24.42
CA PHE A 67 10.42 -2.69 24.78
C PHE A 67 10.45 -4.23 24.77
N GLU A 68 9.45 -4.85 25.39
CA GLU A 68 9.31 -6.31 25.42
C GLU A 68 8.64 -6.81 24.14
N ALA A 69 9.18 -7.88 23.57
CA ALA A 69 8.72 -8.51 22.35
C ALA A 69 8.90 -10.03 22.42
N VAL A 70 8.30 -10.76 21.47
CA VAL A 70 8.50 -12.19 21.23
C VAL A 70 8.89 -12.40 19.76
N GLU A 71 9.82 -13.31 19.50
CA GLU A 71 10.10 -13.77 18.13
C GLU A 71 8.95 -14.68 17.66
N VAL A 72 8.50 -14.53 16.42
CA VAL A 72 7.47 -15.38 15.79
C VAL A 72 8.01 -16.11 14.57
N ASP A 73 7.43 -17.27 14.24
CA ASP A 73 7.85 -18.03 13.06
C ASP A 73 7.53 -17.25 11.77
N ALA A 74 8.55 -17.07 10.91
CA ALA A 74 8.42 -16.26 9.69
C ALA A 74 7.37 -16.78 8.68
N LYS A 75 6.96 -18.05 8.78
CA LYS A 75 5.91 -18.72 7.99
C LYS A 75 4.64 -18.99 8.79
N ARG A 76 4.63 -18.71 10.10
CA ARG A 76 3.52 -18.88 11.04
C ARG A 76 3.62 -17.79 12.11
N ARG A 77 3.26 -16.55 11.76
CA ARG A 77 3.40 -15.38 12.65
C ARG A 77 2.44 -15.43 13.84
N ASP A 78 1.48 -16.34 13.79
CA ASP A 78 0.59 -16.74 14.87
C ASP A 78 1.25 -17.72 15.88
N ILE A 79 2.50 -18.13 15.66
CA ILE A 79 3.28 -19.00 16.54
C ILE A 79 4.49 -18.22 17.07
N GLU A 80 4.48 -17.99 18.38
CA GLU A 80 5.61 -17.44 19.14
C GLU A 80 6.68 -18.55 19.31
N VAL A 81 7.94 -18.22 19.01
CA VAL A 81 9.08 -19.15 19.02
C VAL A 81 10.15 -18.80 20.07
N SER A 82 9.92 -17.75 20.85
CA SER A 82 10.72 -17.38 22.02
C SER A 82 9.83 -17.07 23.23
N GLU A 83 10.41 -17.16 24.42
CA GLU A 83 9.88 -16.43 25.58
C GLU A 83 9.97 -14.91 25.35
N PRO A 84 9.19 -14.07 26.06
CA PRO A 84 9.32 -12.61 26.00
C PRO A 84 10.72 -12.10 26.33
N LEU A 85 11.16 -11.08 25.59
CA LEU A 85 12.52 -10.53 25.65
C LEU A 85 12.52 -9.02 25.39
N GLU A 86 13.42 -8.30 26.06
CA GLU A 86 13.65 -6.88 25.79
C GLU A 86 14.54 -6.70 24.54
N ILE A 87 14.04 -5.97 23.54
CA ILE A 87 14.75 -5.58 22.31
C ILE A 87 14.83 -4.06 22.21
N ASP A 88 15.77 -3.54 21.43
CA ASP A 88 15.81 -2.12 21.06
C ASP A 88 15.30 -1.95 19.62
N GLY A 89 14.02 -1.60 19.45
CA GLY A 89 13.36 -1.48 18.14
C GLY A 89 13.30 -0.03 17.64
N TRP A 90 13.41 0.17 16.31
CA TRP A 90 13.37 1.50 15.68
C TRP A 90 11.94 2.06 15.55
N THR A 91 11.38 2.55 16.66
CA THR A 91 9.97 2.96 16.77
C THR A 91 9.72 4.43 17.16
N GLY A 92 10.75 5.20 17.49
CA GLY A 92 10.60 6.62 17.88
C GLY A 92 10.57 7.58 16.68
N PHE A 93 9.48 8.32 16.47
CA PHE A 93 9.36 9.32 15.39
C PHE A 93 8.93 10.69 15.94
N ASP A 94 9.84 11.66 15.85
CA ASP A 94 9.66 13.04 16.36
C ASP A 94 9.15 14.01 15.29
N PHE A 95 9.44 13.76 14.01
CA PHE A 95 9.16 14.68 12.89
C PHE A 95 9.77 16.08 13.08
N ARG A 96 11.03 16.14 13.52
CA ARG A 96 11.67 17.39 14.00
C ARG A 96 11.70 18.54 12.99
N GLY A 97 11.74 18.26 11.69
CA GLY A 97 11.73 19.30 10.65
C GLY A 97 10.34 19.90 10.42
N ARG A 98 9.28 19.08 10.55
CA ARG A 98 7.88 19.52 10.49
C ARG A 98 7.37 20.10 11.82
N GLY A 99 7.92 19.63 12.94
CA GLY A 99 7.41 19.91 14.28
C GLY A 99 5.99 19.37 14.44
N ASP A 100 5.07 20.24 14.84
CA ASP A 100 3.65 19.89 15.05
C ASP A 100 2.73 20.48 13.96
N LEU A 101 3.31 20.96 12.85
CA LEU A 101 2.52 21.45 11.73
C LEU A 101 1.75 20.29 11.08
N TYR A 102 0.48 20.54 10.76
CA TYR A 102 -0.56 19.60 10.29
C TYR A 102 -0.97 18.51 11.30
N SER A 103 -0.03 17.87 11.98
CA SER A 103 -0.30 16.96 13.10
C SER A 103 0.80 17.01 14.17
N SER A 104 0.39 17.05 15.44
CA SER A 104 1.28 16.92 16.60
C SER A 104 1.58 15.46 16.97
N MET A 105 1.10 14.49 16.19
CA MET A 105 1.31 13.06 16.47
C MET A 105 2.81 12.72 16.46
N LYS A 106 3.26 12.02 17.49
CA LYS A 106 4.60 11.42 17.61
C LYS A 106 4.42 9.92 17.79
N TYR A 107 5.24 9.13 17.12
CA TYR A 107 5.12 7.66 17.20
C TYR A 107 6.19 7.11 18.14
N HIS A 108 5.77 6.09 18.87
CA HIS A 108 6.53 5.35 19.88
C HIS A 108 6.10 3.87 19.78
N TRP A 109 6.84 2.94 20.39
CA TRP A 109 6.58 1.50 20.28
C TRP A 109 5.13 1.07 20.55
N GLN A 110 4.37 1.76 21.42
CA GLN A 110 2.94 1.46 21.65
C GLN A 110 2.03 1.70 20.44
N HIS A 111 2.54 2.29 19.37
CA HIS A 111 1.82 2.59 18.13
C HIS A 111 2.04 1.52 17.04
N PHE A 112 2.80 0.47 17.35
CA PHE A 112 3.17 -0.59 16.42
C PHE A 112 2.76 -1.97 16.94
N THR A 113 2.63 -2.96 16.05
CA THR A 113 2.39 -4.38 16.35
C THR A 113 3.70 -5.17 16.36
N GLY A 114 4.67 -4.81 15.52
CA GLY A 114 5.95 -5.50 15.41
C GLY A 114 7.06 -4.76 14.66
N VAL A 115 8.27 -5.34 14.70
CA VAL A 115 9.49 -4.91 14.00
C VAL A 115 10.28 -6.12 13.49
N ASP A 116 11.22 -5.94 12.55
CA ASP A 116 12.09 -7.01 12.02
C ASP A 116 13.54 -6.97 12.54
N TRP A 117 13.88 -6.04 13.44
CA TRP A 117 15.26 -5.79 13.87
C TRP A 117 15.38 -5.44 15.35
N ASP A 118 16.17 -6.22 16.09
CA ASP A 118 16.68 -5.84 17.42
C ASP A 118 18.04 -5.15 17.28
N ASP A 119 18.06 -3.83 17.51
CA ASP A 119 19.26 -3.02 17.42
C ASP A 119 20.25 -3.30 18.57
N LYS A 120 19.78 -3.87 19.68
CA LYS A 120 20.60 -4.22 20.85
C LYS A 120 21.54 -5.38 20.54
N ARG A 121 21.01 -6.41 19.88
CA ARG A 121 21.72 -7.66 19.53
C ARG A 121 22.21 -7.68 18.08
N LYS A 122 21.77 -6.73 17.25
CA LYS A 122 21.94 -6.72 15.79
C LYS A 122 21.40 -8.01 15.16
N HIS A 123 20.19 -8.40 15.58
CA HIS A 123 19.53 -9.61 15.13
C HIS A 123 18.29 -9.28 14.28
N GLN A 124 18.13 -10.02 13.18
CA GLN A 124 16.97 -9.94 12.31
C GLN A 124 16.07 -11.16 12.54
N ALA A 125 14.87 -10.92 13.04
CA ALA A 125 13.78 -11.88 13.23
C ALA A 125 12.47 -11.08 13.23
N ILE A 126 11.32 -11.74 13.03
CA ILE A 126 10.04 -11.03 13.19
C ILE A 126 9.71 -10.95 14.68
N TYR A 127 9.70 -9.74 15.22
CA TYR A 127 9.39 -9.45 16.62
C TYR A 127 7.96 -8.92 16.72
N LYS A 128 7.07 -9.64 17.41
CA LYS A 128 5.77 -9.12 17.84
C LYS A 128 5.93 -8.40 19.17
N ILE A 129 5.39 -7.19 19.31
CA ILE A 129 5.44 -6.43 20.56
C ILE A 129 4.59 -7.14 21.63
N HIS A 130 5.21 -7.43 22.78
CA HIS A 130 4.57 -8.14 23.88
C HIS A 130 4.08 -7.14 24.94
N ALA A 131 2.80 -6.79 24.88
CA ALA A 131 2.17 -5.91 25.86
C ALA A 131 0.66 -6.20 26.00
N PRO A 132 0.00 -5.77 27.10
CA PRO A 132 -1.44 -5.94 27.25
C PRO A 132 -2.22 -5.31 26.09
N HIS A 133 -3.13 -6.08 25.51
CA HIS A 133 -3.94 -5.69 24.35
C HIS A 133 -3.16 -5.41 23.04
N LYS A 134 -1.92 -5.90 22.93
CA LYS A 134 -1.19 -5.99 21.66
C LYS A 134 -1.28 -7.39 21.07
N ASP A 135 -1.67 -7.46 19.80
CA ASP A 135 -1.53 -8.63 18.94
C ASP A 135 -1.56 -8.17 17.47
N TRP A 136 -1.35 -9.08 16.52
CA TRP A 136 -1.57 -8.79 15.09
C TRP A 136 -3.03 -8.46 14.79
N ALA A 137 -3.29 -7.65 13.76
CA ALA A 137 -4.64 -7.48 13.23
C ALA A 137 -5.22 -8.83 12.76
N ALA A 138 -6.47 -9.12 13.15
CA ALA A 138 -7.10 -10.42 12.89
C ALA A 138 -7.74 -10.53 11.49
N ASP A 139 -8.02 -9.40 10.85
CA ASP A 139 -8.72 -9.22 9.58
C ASP A 139 -7.75 -8.83 8.45
N VAL A 140 -6.75 -9.69 8.26
CA VAL A 140 -5.68 -9.61 7.25
C VAL A 140 -5.57 -10.93 6.48
N SER A 141 -4.68 -11.05 5.49
CA SER A 141 -4.45 -12.34 4.83
C SER A 141 -3.99 -13.42 5.81
N GLY A 142 -4.60 -14.60 5.74
CA GLY A 142 -4.19 -15.81 6.51
C GLY A 142 -2.95 -16.51 5.96
N GLU A 143 -2.34 -15.97 4.90
CA GLU A 143 -0.99 -16.36 4.47
C GLU A 143 0.00 -16.25 5.65
N ASN A 144 0.92 -17.19 5.75
CA ASN A 144 1.86 -17.30 6.88
C ASN A 144 1.17 -17.35 8.26
N GLY A 145 -0.07 -17.86 8.33
CA GLY A 145 -0.90 -17.90 9.55
C GLY A 145 -1.59 -16.58 9.86
N ASN A 146 -0.82 -15.48 9.83
CA ASN A 146 -1.29 -14.11 9.85
C ASN A 146 -0.28 -13.23 9.08
N TYR A 147 -0.76 -12.42 8.13
CA TYR A 147 0.09 -11.58 7.29
C TYR A 147 0.03 -10.07 7.59
N ASP A 148 -0.32 -9.67 8.82
CA ASP A 148 -0.21 -8.27 9.29
C ASP A 148 1.24 -7.79 9.09
N TYR A 149 2.20 -8.41 9.80
CA TYR A 149 3.59 -8.04 9.66
C TYR A 149 4.15 -8.25 8.24
N LEU A 150 4.55 -7.14 7.60
CA LEU A 150 5.22 -7.12 6.31
C LEU A 150 6.70 -6.70 6.40
N MET A 151 6.99 -5.49 6.90
CA MET A 151 8.34 -4.92 6.97
C MET A 151 8.39 -3.66 7.87
N PHE A 152 9.60 -3.26 8.29
CA PHE A 152 9.85 -2.08 9.13
C PHE A 152 9.06 -2.10 10.45
N ALA A 153 8.61 -0.95 10.97
CA ALA A 153 7.75 -0.85 12.14
C ALA A 153 6.27 -0.89 11.70
N ASP A 154 5.60 -2.00 11.99
CA ASP A 154 4.27 -2.36 11.52
C ASP A 154 3.18 -1.68 12.36
N LEU A 155 2.24 -0.95 11.74
CA LEU A 155 1.38 0.00 12.44
C LEU A 155 0.18 -0.66 13.12
N ASP A 156 -0.01 -0.36 14.42
CA ASP A 156 -1.22 -0.74 15.12
C ASP A 156 -2.36 0.23 14.80
N LEU A 157 -3.09 -0.06 13.72
CA LEU A 157 -4.29 0.68 13.29
C LEU A 157 -5.51 0.45 14.19
N SER A 158 -5.40 -0.41 15.21
CA SER A 158 -6.39 -0.51 16.30
C SER A 158 -6.11 0.50 17.43
N HIS A 159 -4.86 0.95 17.58
CA HIS A 159 -4.48 1.93 18.59
C HIS A 159 -5.22 3.28 18.36
N PRO A 160 -5.94 3.83 19.37
CA PRO A 160 -6.80 4.98 19.17
C PRO A 160 -6.10 6.22 18.61
N GLU A 161 -4.84 6.45 18.99
CA GLU A 161 -4.07 7.62 18.55
C GLU A 161 -3.58 7.48 17.09
N VAL A 162 -3.08 6.30 16.71
CA VAL A 162 -2.71 5.99 15.31
C VAL A 162 -3.93 6.13 14.43
N ARG A 163 -4.99 5.40 14.77
CA ARG A 163 -6.24 5.39 14.01
C ARG A 163 -6.79 6.79 13.80
N LYS A 164 -6.75 7.64 14.83
CA LYS A 164 -7.17 9.04 14.73
C LYS A 164 -6.27 9.85 13.79
N ASP A 165 -4.95 9.78 13.96
CA ASP A 165 -3.99 10.53 13.13
C ASP A 165 -4.09 10.11 11.66
N THR A 166 -4.17 8.80 11.36
CA THR A 166 -4.30 8.31 9.98
C THR A 166 -5.62 8.73 9.33
N LEU A 167 -6.73 8.75 10.05
CA LEU A 167 -8.02 9.26 9.54
C LEU A 167 -7.97 10.78 9.29
N GLN A 168 -7.33 11.53 10.19
CA GLN A 168 -7.11 12.97 10.03
C GLN A 168 -6.19 13.28 8.84
N TRP A 169 -5.11 12.52 8.66
CA TRP A 169 -4.26 12.58 7.47
C TRP A 169 -5.04 12.33 6.19
N GLY A 170 -5.88 11.28 6.15
CA GLY A 170 -6.69 10.93 4.99
C GLY A 170 -7.62 12.05 4.55
N THR A 171 -8.24 12.77 5.50
CA THR A 171 -9.00 14.00 5.22
C THR A 171 -8.06 15.12 4.73
N TRP A 172 -7.00 15.41 5.48
CA TRP A 172 -6.08 16.52 5.20
C TRP A 172 -5.43 16.44 3.81
N ILE A 173 -4.91 15.28 3.41
CA ILE A 173 -4.27 15.13 2.09
C ILE A 173 -5.29 15.21 0.95
N THR A 174 -6.51 14.71 1.19
CA THR A 174 -7.62 14.77 0.23
C THR A 174 -8.07 16.19 -0.02
N GLU A 175 -8.20 17.02 1.02
CA GLU A 175 -8.52 18.44 0.88
C GLU A 175 -7.35 19.23 0.27
N THR A 176 -6.14 19.05 0.81
CA THR A 176 -4.92 19.79 0.42
C THR A 176 -4.61 19.64 -1.07
N LEU A 177 -4.73 18.43 -1.62
CA LEU A 177 -4.47 18.15 -3.04
C LEU A 177 -5.76 17.93 -3.84
N SER A 178 -6.94 18.19 -3.26
CA SER A 178 -8.25 17.99 -3.89
C SER A 178 -8.37 16.63 -4.61
N LEU A 179 -8.00 15.56 -3.90
CA LEU A 179 -7.85 14.23 -4.45
C LEU A 179 -9.19 13.63 -4.87
N SER A 180 -9.18 12.89 -5.98
CA SER A 180 -10.34 12.12 -6.46
C SER A 180 -10.34 10.67 -5.97
N GLY A 181 -9.23 10.20 -5.39
CA GLY A 181 -9.14 8.84 -4.87
C GLY A 181 -7.80 8.46 -4.26
N MET A 182 -7.71 7.20 -3.82
CA MET A 182 -6.49 6.57 -3.31
C MET A 182 -6.28 5.14 -3.83
N ARG A 183 -5.02 4.72 -3.93
CA ARG A 183 -4.59 3.33 -4.05
C ARG A 183 -3.97 2.94 -2.70
N LEU A 184 -4.53 1.94 -2.02
CA LEU A 184 -4.00 1.42 -0.77
C LEU A 184 -2.90 0.41 -1.11
N ASP A 185 -1.64 0.75 -0.77
CA ASP A 185 -0.49 -0.16 -0.88
C ASP A 185 -0.62 -1.31 0.12
N ALA A 186 -0.12 -2.50 -0.21
CA ALA A 186 -0.05 -3.62 0.74
C ALA A 186 -1.40 -3.99 1.39
N ALA A 187 -2.53 -3.82 0.70
CA ALA A 187 -3.88 -3.87 1.29
C ALA A 187 -4.31 -5.23 1.89
N LYS A 188 -3.50 -6.28 1.77
CA LYS A 188 -3.72 -7.58 2.44
C LYS A 188 -3.03 -7.72 3.80
N HIS A 189 -2.26 -6.71 4.20
CA HIS A 189 -1.33 -6.73 5.33
C HIS A 189 -1.73 -5.79 6.48
N PHE A 190 -2.92 -5.20 6.43
CA PHE A 190 -3.44 -4.40 7.55
C PHE A 190 -4.97 -4.43 7.57
N SER A 191 -5.55 -4.31 8.76
CA SER A 191 -6.99 -4.51 9.04
C SER A 191 -7.94 -4.04 7.92
N ALA A 192 -8.66 -4.98 7.31
CA ALA A 192 -9.71 -4.70 6.34
C ALA A 192 -10.79 -3.78 6.94
N LYS A 193 -11.18 -3.99 8.19
CA LYS A 193 -12.11 -3.11 8.90
C LYS A 193 -11.58 -1.67 9.00
N PHE A 194 -10.30 -1.47 9.32
CA PHE A 194 -9.72 -0.12 9.27
C PHE A 194 -9.80 0.46 7.85
N GLN A 195 -9.48 -0.31 6.81
CA GLN A 195 -9.62 0.15 5.42
C GLN A 195 -11.05 0.61 5.10
N LYS A 196 -12.06 -0.18 5.48
CA LYS A 196 -13.48 0.18 5.33
C LYS A 196 -13.79 1.51 6.01
N ASP A 197 -13.44 1.62 7.29
CA ASP A 197 -13.72 2.80 8.11
C ASP A 197 -12.99 4.05 7.58
N PHE A 198 -11.77 3.89 7.04
CA PHE A 198 -10.96 4.94 6.42
C PHE A 198 -11.60 5.47 5.13
N VAL A 199 -12.08 4.56 4.27
CA VAL A 199 -12.80 4.93 3.04
C VAL A 199 -14.14 5.62 3.35
N GLU A 200 -14.87 5.15 4.36
CA GLU A 200 -16.10 5.82 4.82
C GLU A 200 -15.82 7.20 5.41
N HIS A 201 -14.75 7.34 6.20
CA HIS A 201 -14.34 8.61 6.79
C HIS A 201 -14.09 9.67 5.71
N ILE A 202 -13.18 9.41 4.76
CA ILE A 202 -12.85 10.38 3.68
C ILE A 202 -14.09 10.75 2.85
N ARG A 203 -14.98 9.79 2.59
CA ARG A 203 -16.25 10.07 1.89
C ARG A 203 -17.21 10.94 2.70
N SER A 204 -17.19 10.82 4.02
CA SER A 204 -18.02 11.64 4.91
C SER A 204 -17.45 13.03 5.20
N THR A 205 -16.12 13.21 5.15
CA THR A 205 -15.43 14.45 5.55
C THR A 205 -15.00 15.31 4.37
N ALA A 206 -14.43 14.71 3.31
CA ALA A 206 -13.73 15.45 2.26
C ALA A 206 -14.34 15.28 0.86
N ASN A 207 -14.69 14.06 0.44
CA ASN A 207 -15.13 13.78 -0.94
C ASN A 207 -16.11 12.59 -1.02
N PRO A 208 -17.43 12.82 -1.10
CA PRO A 208 -18.43 11.74 -1.19
C PRO A 208 -18.22 10.73 -2.34
N ASP A 209 -17.62 11.18 -3.45
CA ASP A 209 -17.36 10.37 -4.65
C ASP A 209 -15.95 9.74 -4.67
N PHE A 210 -15.22 9.75 -3.54
CA PHE A 210 -13.83 9.30 -3.45
C PHE A 210 -13.65 7.85 -3.92
N PHE A 211 -12.85 7.65 -4.98
CA PHE A 211 -12.60 6.34 -5.55
C PHE A 211 -11.40 5.67 -4.85
N VAL A 212 -11.49 4.38 -4.53
CA VAL A 212 -10.41 3.68 -3.81
C VAL A 212 -10.11 2.34 -4.46
N ILE A 213 -8.82 2.01 -4.58
CA ILE A 213 -8.30 0.73 -5.09
C ILE A 213 -7.47 0.07 -3.98
N GLY A 214 -7.76 -1.19 -3.63
CA GLY A 214 -6.89 -2.01 -2.78
C GLY A 214 -5.87 -2.81 -3.58
N GLU A 215 -4.59 -2.75 -3.21
CA GLU A 215 -3.58 -3.71 -3.65
C GLU A 215 -3.63 -5.00 -2.81
N TYR A 216 -4.66 -5.82 -3.02
CA TYR A 216 -4.72 -7.15 -2.43
C TYR A 216 -3.96 -8.15 -3.32
N TRP A 217 -2.65 -8.28 -3.12
CA TRP A 217 -1.77 -9.00 -4.05
C TRP A 217 -1.79 -10.53 -3.86
N THR A 218 -2.61 -11.22 -4.66
CA THR A 218 -2.68 -12.69 -4.73
C THR A 218 -3.20 -13.19 -6.08
N GLY A 219 -2.77 -14.37 -6.52
CA GLY A 219 -3.34 -15.09 -7.67
C GLY A 219 -4.67 -15.79 -7.37
N ASP A 220 -5.10 -15.86 -6.10
CA ASP A 220 -6.38 -16.42 -5.70
C ASP A 220 -7.51 -15.40 -5.84
N VAL A 221 -8.33 -15.55 -6.89
CA VAL A 221 -9.50 -14.71 -7.14
C VAL A 221 -10.53 -14.76 -6.01
N GLN A 222 -10.65 -15.86 -5.27
CA GLN A 222 -11.64 -15.97 -4.20
C GLN A 222 -11.22 -15.14 -2.99
N ALA A 223 -9.95 -15.16 -2.60
CA ALA A 223 -9.43 -14.32 -1.52
C ALA A 223 -9.67 -12.81 -1.80
N ILE A 224 -9.54 -12.36 -3.06
CA ILE A 224 -9.85 -10.96 -3.44
C ILE A 224 -11.36 -10.68 -3.37
N VAL A 225 -12.21 -11.66 -3.75
CA VAL A 225 -13.67 -11.52 -3.62
C VAL A 225 -14.09 -11.43 -2.15
N ASP A 226 -13.53 -12.28 -1.28
CA ASP A 226 -13.83 -12.31 0.15
C ASP A 226 -13.41 -10.98 0.82
N TYR A 227 -12.21 -10.47 0.50
CA TYR A 227 -11.76 -9.13 0.91
C TYR A 227 -12.71 -8.02 0.44
N LEU A 228 -13.19 -8.07 -0.80
CA LEU A 228 -14.18 -7.10 -1.29
C LEU A 228 -15.52 -7.23 -0.56
N GLU A 229 -15.94 -8.43 -0.14
CA GLU A 229 -17.17 -8.67 0.63
C GLU A 229 -17.09 -8.13 2.06
N GLU A 230 -15.98 -8.36 2.76
CA GLU A 230 -15.70 -7.81 4.10
C GLU A 230 -15.75 -6.27 4.13
N LEU A 231 -15.26 -5.63 3.06
CA LEU A 231 -15.31 -4.19 2.85
C LEU A 231 -16.68 -3.66 2.37
N GLU A 232 -17.71 -4.50 2.30
CA GLU A 232 -19.03 -4.19 1.72
C GLU A 232 -18.94 -3.54 0.32
N HIS A 233 -17.93 -3.93 -0.47
CA HIS A 233 -17.66 -3.39 -1.80
C HIS A 233 -17.44 -1.87 -1.84
N LYS A 234 -16.89 -1.28 -0.77
CA LYS A 234 -16.62 0.18 -0.74
C LYS A 234 -15.42 0.60 -1.58
N LEU A 235 -14.55 -0.32 -2.00
CA LEU A 235 -13.44 -0.08 -2.92
C LEU A 235 -13.43 -1.06 -4.10
N ALA A 236 -12.53 -0.81 -5.05
CA ALA A 236 -12.17 -1.73 -6.14
C ALA A 236 -10.83 -2.42 -5.81
N ALA A 237 -10.46 -3.49 -6.50
CA ALA A 237 -9.16 -4.17 -6.33
C ALA A 237 -8.50 -4.43 -7.68
N TYR A 238 -7.17 -4.57 -7.70
CA TYR A 238 -6.45 -4.98 -8.90
C TYR A 238 -6.76 -6.44 -9.28
N ASP A 239 -6.96 -6.70 -10.57
CA ASP A 239 -7.12 -8.06 -11.10
C ASP A 239 -5.76 -8.76 -11.24
N VAL A 240 -5.14 -9.06 -10.10
CA VAL A 240 -3.85 -9.77 -10.00
C VAL A 240 -3.91 -11.15 -10.68
N PRO A 241 -4.99 -11.97 -10.55
CA PRO A 241 -5.10 -13.23 -11.31
C PRO A 241 -5.03 -13.04 -12.83
N LEU A 242 -5.64 -11.99 -13.38
CA LEU A 242 -5.51 -11.66 -14.82
C LEU A 242 -4.09 -11.23 -15.18
N ILE A 243 -3.41 -10.46 -14.32
CA ILE A 243 -2.01 -10.03 -14.51
C ILE A 243 -1.08 -11.26 -14.53
N GLU A 244 -1.25 -12.19 -13.58
CA GLU A 244 -0.48 -13.44 -13.53
C GLU A 244 -0.73 -14.33 -14.75
N LYS A 245 -1.98 -14.41 -15.23
CA LYS A 245 -2.31 -15.13 -16.47
C LYS A 245 -1.63 -14.51 -17.70
N PHE A 246 -1.66 -13.19 -17.87
CA PHE A 246 -0.91 -12.53 -18.95
C PHE A 246 0.60 -12.74 -18.83
N SER A 247 1.16 -12.67 -17.61
CA SER A 247 2.57 -12.96 -17.32
C SER A 247 2.96 -14.39 -17.70
N LYS A 248 2.13 -15.38 -17.37
CA LYS A 248 2.37 -16.79 -17.72
C LYS A 248 2.28 -17.04 -19.22
N LEU A 249 1.30 -16.44 -19.89
CA LEU A 249 1.07 -16.65 -21.32
C LEU A 249 2.10 -15.95 -22.21
N SER A 250 2.68 -14.81 -21.79
CA SER A 250 3.78 -14.16 -22.53
C SER A 250 5.05 -15.01 -22.61
N HIS A 251 5.22 -15.98 -21.71
CA HIS A 251 6.32 -16.95 -21.70
C HIS A 251 5.93 -18.31 -22.31
N THR A 252 4.71 -18.47 -22.81
CA THR A 252 4.18 -19.75 -23.34
C THR A 252 4.06 -19.68 -24.87
N PRO A 253 4.89 -20.41 -25.64
CA PRO A 253 4.71 -20.53 -27.09
C PRO A 253 3.32 -21.10 -27.43
N GLU A 254 2.68 -20.56 -28.47
CA GLU A 254 1.36 -20.99 -28.95
C GLU A 254 0.25 -20.96 -27.86
N ALA A 255 0.39 -20.04 -26.89
CA ALA A 255 -0.55 -19.83 -25.79
C ALA A 255 -2.03 -19.69 -26.22
N ASP A 256 -2.91 -20.49 -25.60
CA ASP A 256 -4.35 -20.40 -25.79
C ASP A 256 -4.96 -19.26 -24.98
N LEU A 257 -5.48 -18.24 -25.67
CA LEU A 257 -6.12 -17.07 -25.06
C LEU A 257 -7.60 -17.30 -24.69
N ARG A 258 -8.23 -18.42 -25.06
CA ARG A 258 -9.68 -18.62 -24.87
C ARG A 258 -10.11 -18.59 -23.39
N GLY A 259 -9.26 -19.08 -22.50
CA GLY A 259 -9.47 -19.09 -21.04
C GLY A 259 -8.89 -17.88 -20.28
N ILE A 260 -8.46 -16.81 -20.96
CA ILE A 260 -7.74 -15.69 -20.31
C ILE A 260 -8.54 -15.01 -19.17
N PHE A 261 -9.86 -14.97 -19.31
CA PHE A 261 -10.77 -14.40 -18.31
C PHE A 261 -11.43 -15.45 -17.41
N GLU A 262 -11.03 -16.71 -17.43
CA GLU A 262 -11.51 -17.69 -16.44
C GLU A 262 -10.85 -17.39 -15.09
N ASP A 263 -11.55 -17.52 -13.96
CA ASP A 263 -11.00 -17.30 -12.61
C ASP A 263 -10.21 -15.98 -12.44
N THR A 264 -10.75 -14.88 -12.99
CA THR A 264 -10.21 -13.53 -12.81
C THR A 264 -11.20 -12.60 -12.12
N LEU A 265 -10.70 -11.53 -11.52
CA LEU A 265 -11.55 -10.58 -10.81
C LEU A 265 -12.53 -9.88 -11.77
N VAL A 266 -12.11 -9.57 -13.00
CA VAL A 266 -12.99 -8.97 -14.02
C VAL A 266 -14.09 -9.93 -14.52
N GLN A 267 -13.90 -11.24 -14.37
CA GLN A 267 -14.97 -12.21 -14.63
C GLN A 267 -15.99 -12.25 -13.49
N ARG A 268 -15.52 -12.28 -12.24
CA ARG A 268 -16.35 -12.43 -11.05
C ARG A 268 -17.05 -11.12 -10.66
N ARG A 269 -16.33 -10.00 -10.71
CA ARG A 269 -16.70 -8.66 -10.20
C ARG A 269 -16.26 -7.54 -11.16
N PRO A 270 -16.84 -7.46 -12.38
CA PRO A 270 -16.45 -6.48 -13.39
C PRO A 270 -16.64 -5.01 -12.98
N ASP A 271 -17.46 -4.73 -11.96
CA ASP A 271 -17.68 -3.41 -11.37
C ASP A 271 -16.60 -3.01 -10.34
N ARG A 272 -15.80 -3.98 -9.85
CA ARG A 272 -14.75 -3.79 -8.82
C ARG A 272 -13.36 -4.19 -9.28
N ALA A 273 -13.22 -4.72 -10.49
CA ALA A 273 -11.93 -5.10 -11.05
C ALA A 273 -11.23 -3.91 -11.70
N VAL A 274 -10.05 -3.54 -11.20
CA VAL A 274 -9.10 -2.66 -11.90
C VAL A 274 -8.18 -3.54 -12.74
N VAL A 275 -8.28 -3.40 -14.06
CA VAL A 275 -7.55 -4.23 -15.04
C VAL A 275 -6.46 -3.41 -15.73
N SER A 276 -5.29 -4.01 -15.95
CA SER A 276 -4.23 -3.33 -16.71
C SER A 276 -4.66 -3.11 -18.16
N LYS A 277 -4.48 -1.88 -18.67
CA LYS A 277 -4.74 -1.51 -20.07
C LYS A 277 -3.45 -1.09 -20.76
N SER A 278 -3.24 -1.66 -21.95
CA SER A 278 -2.16 -1.27 -22.85
C SER A 278 -2.42 0.08 -23.57
N PRO A 279 -1.38 0.84 -23.96
CA PRO A 279 -1.50 1.88 -24.97
C PRO A 279 -1.87 1.31 -26.35
N SER A 280 -2.89 1.89 -26.97
CA SER A 280 -3.23 1.67 -28.38
C SER A 280 -2.57 2.75 -29.24
N SER A 281 -1.47 2.43 -29.92
CA SER A 281 -0.90 3.26 -30.98
C SER A 281 -0.33 2.40 -32.11
N ALA A 282 -0.62 2.80 -33.36
CA ALA A 282 -0.43 1.97 -34.54
C ALA A 282 1.02 1.47 -34.76
N GLY A 283 1.19 0.14 -34.86
CA GLY A 283 2.45 -0.49 -35.27
C GLY A 283 2.41 -2.02 -35.11
N HIS A 284 2.32 -2.77 -36.21
CA HIS A 284 2.17 -4.23 -36.20
C HIS A 284 3.46 -5.00 -35.84
N HIS A 285 3.92 -4.98 -34.59
CA HIS A 285 4.95 -5.92 -34.12
C HIS A 285 4.73 -6.37 -32.66
N LEU A 286 4.59 -7.68 -32.45
CA LEU A 286 4.56 -8.34 -31.14
C LEU A 286 5.99 -8.42 -30.57
N ILE A 287 6.25 -7.74 -29.45
CA ILE A 287 7.51 -7.85 -28.70
C ILE A 287 7.15 -8.04 -27.21
N PHE A 288 7.52 -9.19 -26.65
CA PHE A 288 7.44 -9.45 -25.22
C PHE A 288 8.75 -9.04 -24.54
N HIS A 289 8.70 -8.04 -23.64
CA HIS A 289 9.83 -7.76 -22.75
C HIS A 289 9.79 -8.70 -21.53
N ARG A 290 10.96 -9.16 -21.10
CA ARG A 290 11.12 -10.06 -19.95
C ARG A 290 10.54 -9.44 -18.68
N LEU A 291 9.78 -10.24 -17.93
CA LEU A 291 9.45 -9.95 -16.55
C LEU A 291 10.56 -10.51 -15.65
N THR A 292 11.25 -9.62 -14.93
CA THR A 292 12.14 -9.95 -13.80
C THR A 292 11.47 -9.52 -12.50
N PHE A 293 11.80 -10.20 -11.39
CA PHE A 293 11.06 -10.16 -10.12
C PHE A 293 11.14 -8.85 -9.30
N GLU A 294 11.45 -7.72 -9.93
CA GLU A 294 11.46 -6.39 -9.31
C GLU A 294 10.37 -5.53 -9.97
N LYS A 295 9.52 -4.89 -9.14
CA LYS A 295 8.27 -4.17 -9.49
C LYS A 295 8.28 -3.53 -10.90
N THR A 296 7.67 -4.18 -11.90
CA THR A 296 7.29 -3.55 -13.18
C THR A 296 6.12 -4.30 -13.83
N ILE A 297 5.03 -3.60 -14.13
CA ILE A 297 4.01 -4.07 -15.09
C ILE A 297 3.97 -3.11 -16.27
N VAL A 298 4.28 -3.61 -17.46
CA VAL A 298 3.88 -3.01 -18.74
C VAL A 298 3.39 -4.15 -19.63
N ALA A 299 2.11 -4.14 -19.99
CA ALA A 299 1.48 -5.19 -20.81
C ALA A 299 0.95 -4.65 -22.15
N ASN A 300 1.02 -5.50 -23.18
CA ASN A 300 0.78 -5.16 -24.60
C ASN A 300 0.33 -6.42 -25.36
N HIS A 301 -0.69 -6.46 -26.24
CA HIS A 301 -1.55 -5.42 -26.84
C HIS A 301 -3.05 -5.82 -26.66
N ASP A 302 -3.97 -4.91 -26.96
CA ASP A 302 -5.36 -5.16 -27.47
C ASP A 302 -6.42 -6.02 -26.74
N THR A 303 -6.16 -6.78 -25.68
CA THR A 303 -7.22 -7.67 -25.12
C THR A 303 -8.36 -6.98 -24.35
N VAL A 304 -8.12 -5.84 -23.72
CA VAL A 304 -9.10 -5.18 -22.82
C VAL A 304 -9.98 -4.13 -23.52
N SER A 305 -9.55 -3.59 -24.66
CA SER A 305 -10.20 -2.44 -25.32
C SER A 305 -11.60 -2.73 -25.87
N GLY A 306 -11.90 -3.98 -26.25
CA GLY A 306 -13.19 -4.39 -26.81
C GLY A 306 -14.15 -5.07 -25.83
N ALA A 307 -13.72 -5.40 -24.60
CA ALA A 307 -14.47 -6.27 -23.70
C ALA A 307 -15.55 -5.56 -22.86
N GLY A 308 -15.43 -4.25 -22.64
CA GLY A 308 -16.41 -3.44 -21.89
C GLY A 308 -16.57 -3.82 -20.41
N ARG A 309 -15.61 -4.52 -19.80
CA ARG A 309 -15.62 -4.99 -18.41
C ARG A 309 -14.35 -4.55 -17.67
N GLY A 310 -14.48 -4.22 -16.39
CA GLY A 310 -13.39 -3.72 -15.56
C GLY A 310 -13.07 -2.25 -15.78
N LEU A 311 -12.45 -1.63 -14.78
CA LEU A 311 -11.90 -0.28 -14.83
C LEU A 311 -10.47 -0.34 -15.40
N PRO A 312 -10.21 0.19 -16.60
CA PRO A 312 -8.88 0.10 -17.21
C PRO A 312 -7.88 1.08 -16.60
N PHE A 313 -6.76 0.57 -16.10
CA PHE A 313 -5.64 1.35 -15.55
C PHE A 313 -4.39 1.20 -16.43
N ARG A 314 -3.75 2.31 -16.80
CA ARG A 314 -2.49 2.30 -17.55
C ARG A 314 -1.32 2.46 -16.59
N PHE A 315 -0.33 1.58 -16.70
CA PHE A 315 0.97 1.82 -16.09
C PHE A 315 1.77 2.79 -16.96
N PHE A 316 2.32 3.84 -16.34
CA PHE A 316 3.46 4.53 -16.90
C PHE A 316 4.67 3.63 -16.68
N GLY A 317 5.29 3.17 -17.77
CA GLY A 317 6.49 2.35 -17.68
C GLY A 317 7.64 3.14 -17.05
N LEU A 318 8.48 2.45 -16.29
CA LEU A 318 9.74 2.99 -15.78
C LEU A 318 10.61 3.45 -16.96
N ILE A 319 10.69 4.77 -17.14
CA ILE A 319 11.75 5.38 -17.93
C ILE A 319 12.99 5.37 -17.02
N TYR A 320 13.80 4.33 -17.19
CA TYR A 320 15.19 4.29 -16.73
C TYR A 320 16.06 5.17 -17.63
#